data_AF-A0A4U9XJP0-F1
#
_entry.id   AF-A0A4U9XJP0-F1
#
_cell.length_a   1.000
_cell.length_b   1.000
_cell.length_c   1.000
_cell.angle_alpha   90.00
_cell.angle_beta   90.00
_cell.angle_gamma   90.00
#
_symmetry.space_group_name_H-M   'P 1'
#
loop_
_entity.id
_entity.type
_entity.pdbx_description
1 polymer ?
#
loop_
_entity_poly.entity_id
_entity_poly.type
_entity_poly.pdbx_seq_one_letter_code
_entity_poly.pdbx_strand_id
1 'polypeptide(L)'
;MYFERTKLINLSVDETIAAESINKCLKSIGNQSFSLNLVKSNQKGQYAINDLNGNRRSVSTLSTGEKNIVGFLWFITDLANTKKNSEKNRIIVFDDPMNSNDDNTQYLIIMKLQHLLKNLGSEDQIFILTHNIHFYLNCRYKWWNGSKRANYSKSTIHLYKAGQKTQYNFISSSEDDLHTSYSLLWKKLKWLYSRHKPEYMLNPIRRILENFINFNNLSSEEFYKDNLEAEKLFNVNSHSAFDFESFSSDPNGKSEDEIIEILKNIFIDNNAENHFIVNWEK
;
A
#
# COMPACT_ATOMS: atom_id res chain seq x y z
N MET A 1 40.92 -17.13 1.65
CA MET A 1 40.20 -16.08 2.40
C MET A 1 40.58 -14.64 2.00
N TYR A 2 41.86 -14.23 2.04
CA TYR A 2 42.25 -12.83 1.69
C TYR A 2 42.00 -12.49 0.20
N PHE A 3 42.22 -13.45 -0.70
CA PHE A 3 42.04 -13.28 -2.15
C PHE A 3 40.57 -13.09 -2.58
N GLU A 4 39.63 -13.78 -1.94
CA GLU A 4 38.19 -13.63 -2.21
C GLU A 4 37.67 -12.27 -1.75
N ARG A 5 38.15 -11.77 -0.59
CA ARG A 5 37.79 -10.46 -0.05
C ARG A 5 38.20 -9.33 -1.01
N THR A 6 39.41 -9.37 -1.55
CA THR A 6 39.91 -8.36 -2.51
C THR A 6 39.14 -8.40 -3.83
N LYS A 7 38.74 -9.60 -4.27
CA LYS A 7 37.91 -9.79 -5.47
C LYS A 7 36.50 -9.22 -5.28
N LEU A 8 35.88 -9.45 -4.13
CA LEU A 8 34.57 -8.89 -3.75
C LEU A 8 34.59 -7.35 -3.63
N ILE A 9 35.69 -6.79 -3.12
CA ILE A 9 35.89 -5.32 -3.03
C ILE A 9 36.03 -4.69 -4.42
N ASN A 10 36.66 -5.36 -5.39
CA ASN A 10 36.77 -4.84 -6.77
C ASN A 10 35.49 -5.02 -7.60
N LEU A 11 34.55 -5.83 -7.12
CA LEU A 11 33.20 -6.00 -7.68
C LEU A 11 32.20 -4.98 -7.12
N SER A 12 32.58 -4.07 -6.21
CA SER A 12 31.64 -3.07 -5.69
C SER A 12 31.15 -2.12 -6.79
N VAL A 13 29.96 -1.55 -6.61
CA VAL A 13 29.45 -0.45 -7.45
C VAL A 13 30.52 0.62 -7.50
N ASP A 14 30.65 1.39 -8.58
CA ASP A 14 31.38 2.65 -8.44
C ASP A 14 30.69 3.46 -7.35
N GLU A 15 31.32 3.52 -6.18
CA GLU A 15 30.71 3.95 -4.93
C GLU A 15 30.30 5.43 -5.03
N THR A 16 30.96 6.17 -5.93
CA THR A 16 30.60 7.53 -6.33
C THR A 16 29.25 7.56 -7.04
N ILE A 17 29.05 6.68 -8.03
CA ILE A 17 27.79 6.56 -8.78
C ILE A 17 26.64 6.16 -7.85
N ALA A 18 26.91 5.31 -6.86
CA ALA A 18 25.91 4.92 -5.87
C ALA A 18 25.48 6.10 -5.00
N ALA A 19 26.42 6.86 -4.44
CA ALA A 19 26.11 8.06 -3.67
C ALA A 19 25.31 9.08 -4.49
N GLU A 20 25.72 9.34 -5.74
CA GLU A 20 25.05 10.28 -6.65
C GLU A 20 23.61 9.84 -6.96
N SER A 21 23.42 8.56 -7.28
CA SER A 21 22.10 7.98 -7.57
C SER A 21 21.16 8.07 -6.36
N ILE A 22 21.66 7.71 -5.18
CA ILE A 22 20.88 7.78 -3.93
C ILE A 22 20.51 9.23 -3.64
N ASN A 23 21.48 10.15 -3.69
CA ASN A 23 21.23 11.59 -3.47
C ASN A 23 20.22 12.16 -4.44
N LYS A 24 20.23 11.75 -5.72
CA LYS A 24 19.23 12.16 -6.71
C LYS A 24 17.84 11.67 -6.33
N CYS A 25 17.72 10.42 -5.87
CA CYS A 25 16.43 9.87 -5.43
C CYS A 25 15.92 10.59 -4.17
N LEU A 26 16.77 10.82 -3.16
CA LEU A 26 16.41 11.56 -1.94
C LEU A 26 15.91 12.97 -2.27
N LYS A 27 16.61 13.71 -3.12
CA LYS A 27 16.17 15.03 -3.57
C LYS A 27 14.81 15.00 -4.28
N SER A 28 14.54 13.96 -5.08
CA SER A 28 13.29 13.86 -5.84
C SER A 28 12.04 13.66 -4.99
N ILE A 29 12.18 13.11 -3.78
CA ILE A 29 11.07 12.95 -2.82
C ILE A 29 10.94 14.13 -1.84
N GLY A 30 11.65 15.23 -2.11
CA GLY A 30 11.69 16.39 -1.21
C GLY A 30 12.53 16.18 0.04
N ASN A 31 13.28 15.07 0.15
CA ASN A 31 14.21 14.90 1.24
C ASN A 31 15.40 15.84 1.04
N GLN A 32 15.40 16.87 1.87
CA GLN A 32 16.45 17.88 1.96
C GLN A 32 17.14 17.81 3.33
N SER A 33 17.05 16.74 4.13
CA SER A 33 17.67 16.74 5.47
C SER A 33 19.14 16.33 5.45
N PHE A 34 19.58 15.56 4.44
CA PHE A 34 20.97 15.11 4.31
C PHE A 34 21.38 14.71 2.89
N SER A 35 22.67 14.48 2.70
CA SER A 35 23.25 13.84 1.51
C SER A 35 24.34 12.84 1.89
N LEU A 36 24.54 11.82 1.04
CA LEU A 36 25.64 10.87 1.13
C LEU A 36 26.87 11.42 0.42
N ASN A 37 28.03 11.35 1.08
CA ASN A 37 29.33 11.66 0.49
C ASN A 37 30.27 10.48 0.65
N LEU A 38 30.90 10.05 -0.43
CA LEU A 38 31.86 8.96 -0.39
C LEU A 38 33.09 9.34 0.43
N VAL A 39 33.45 8.52 1.42
CA VAL A 39 34.65 8.71 2.22
C VAL A 39 35.83 8.12 1.46
N LYS A 40 36.78 8.97 1.06
CA LYS A 40 38.06 8.52 0.50
C LYS A 40 38.94 8.00 1.64
N SER A 41 38.92 6.69 1.87
CA SER A 41 39.77 6.03 2.88
C SER A 41 40.35 4.72 2.35
N ASN A 42 41.28 4.13 3.11
CA ASN A 42 41.81 2.79 2.81
C ASN A 42 40.73 1.69 2.85
N GLN A 43 39.58 1.96 3.48
CA GLN A 43 38.38 1.12 3.43
C GLN A 43 37.40 1.70 2.40
N LYS A 44 37.12 0.92 1.35
CA LYS A 44 36.10 1.22 0.34
C LYS A 44 34.69 0.99 0.89
N GLY A 45 33.71 1.67 0.32
CA GLY A 45 32.28 1.48 0.59
C GLY A 45 31.74 2.28 1.78
N GLN A 46 32.50 3.25 2.27
CA GLN A 46 32.09 4.08 3.40
C GLN A 46 31.48 5.39 2.93
N TYR A 47 30.29 5.71 3.42
CA TYR A 47 29.60 6.97 3.15
C TYR A 47 29.52 7.81 4.42
N ALA A 48 29.84 9.09 4.31
CA ALA A 48 29.54 10.10 5.31
C ALA A 48 28.16 10.70 5.02
N ILE A 49 27.46 11.07 6.09
CA ILE A 49 26.22 11.83 5.99
C ILE A 49 26.59 13.30 6.17
N ASN A 50 26.20 14.14 5.22
CA ASN A 50 26.33 15.59 5.34
C ASN A 50 24.95 16.23 5.51
N ASP A 51 24.86 17.29 6.30
CA ASP A 51 23.69 18.16 6.36
C ASP A 51 23.55 19.00 5.07
N LEU A 52 22.53 19.87 5.03
CA LEU A 52 22.29 20.78 3.91
C LEU A 52 23.42 21.78 3.65
N ASN A 53 24.15 22.15 4.70
CA ASN A 53 25.24 23.10 4.64
C ASN A 53 26.56 22.41 4.25
N GLY A 54 26.53 21.09 4.02
CA GLY A 54 27.71 20.29 3.68
C GLY A 54 28.53 19.84 4.89
N ASN A 55 28.07 20.09 6.13
CA ASN A 55 28.78 19.66 7.33
C ASN A 55 28.49 18.20 7.63
N ARG A 56 29.52 17.49 8.11
CA ARG A 56 29.39 16.08 8.50
C ARG A 56 28.46 15.94 9.71
N ARG A 57 27.45 15.09 9.60
CA ARG A 57 26.55 14.71 10.70
C ARG A 57 26.66 13.22 11.02
N SER A 58 26.36 12.86 12.26
CA SER A 58 26.38 11.46 12.70
C SER A 58 25.20 10.66 12.10
N VAL A 59 25.44 9.41 11.71
CA VAL A 59 24.38 8.47 11.29
C VAL A 59 23.33 8.26 12.38
N SER A 60 23.71 8.43 13.66
CA SER A 60 22.77 8.34 14.79
C SER A 60 21.66 9.38 14.74
N THR A 61 21.90 10.51 14.05
CA THR A 61 20.91 11.58 13.88
C THR A 61 19.87 11.29 12.80
N LEU A 62 20.05 10.22 12.00
CA LEU A 62 19.06 9.81 11.02
C LEU A 62 17.92 9.08 11.72
N SER A 63 16.69 9.39 11.30
CA SER A 63 15.49 8.67 11.71
C SER A 63 15.53 7.22 11.23
N THR A 64 14.67 6.36 11.82
CA THR A 64 14.51 4.98 11.35
C THR A 64 14.13 4.92 9.88
N GLY A 65 13.22 5.81 9.44
CA GLY A 65 12.81 5.92 8.05
C GLY A 65 13.94 6.35 7.11
N GLU A 66 14.75 7.32 7.51
CA GLU A 66 15.91 7.80 6.74
C GLU A 66 16.96 6.70 6.56
N LYS A 67 17.21 5.89 7.60
CA LYS A 67 18.10 4.73 7.51
C LYS A 67 17.54 3.66 6.58
N ASN A 68 16.23 3.38 6.68
CA ASN A 68 15.55 2.42 5.82
C ASN A 68 15.67 2.80 4.34
N ILE A 69 15.29 4.03 3.97
CA ILE A 69 15.33 4.44 2.56
C ILE A 69 16.74 4.46 1.97
N VAL A 70 17.75 4.84 2.76
CA VAL A 70 19.16 4.75 2.32
C VAL A 70 19.56 3.30 2.07
N GLY A 71 19.25 2.39 2.99
CA GLY A 71 19.51 0.96 2.84
C GLY A 71 18.82 0.36 1.61
N PHE A 72 17.54 0.69 1.43
CA PHE A 72 16.75 0.27 0.27
C PHE A 72 17.34 0.78 -1.05
N LEU A 73 17.64 2.08 -1.17
CA LEU A 73 18.19 2.66 -2.39
C LEU A 73 19.59 2.15 -2.70
N TRP A 74 20.40 1.93 -1.66
CA TRP A 74 21.70 1.28 -1.82
C TRP A 74 21.56 -0.13 -2.37
N PHE A 75 20.64 -0.94 -1.81
CA PHE A 75 20.39 -2.29 -2.27
C PHE A 75 19.89 -2.33 -3.72
N ILE A 76 18.96 -1.46 -4.09
CA ILE A 76 18.49 -1.31 -5.48
C ILE A 76 19.63 -0.93 -6.42
N THR A 77 20.52 -0.04 -5.98
CA THR A 77 21.68 0.38 -6.79
C THR A 77 22.69 -0.75 -6.96
N ASP A 78 22.93 -1.54 -5.90
CA ASP A 78 23.82 -2.69 -5.95
C ASP A 78 23.27 -3.80 -6.86
N LEU A 79 21.95 -4.04 -6.83
CA LEU A 79 21.27 -4.99 -7.72
C LEU A 79 21.41 -4.64 -9.21
N ALA A 80 21.53 -3.34 -9.54
CA ALA A 80 21.72 -2.86 -10.91
C ALA A 80 23.18 -2.93 -11.38
N ASN A 81 24.12 -3.30 -10.50
CA ASN A 81 25.54 -3.31 -10.82
C ASN A 81 25.90 -4.47 -11.75
N THR A 82 26.12 -4.16 -13.03
CA THR A 82 26.49 -5.14 -14.05
C THR A 82 27.82 -5.83 -13.77
N LYS A 83 28.72 -5.22 -12.98
CA LYS A 83 29.98 -5.87 -12.58
C LYS A 83 29.76 -7.05 -11.63
N LYS A 84 28.65 -7.05 -10.88
CA LYS A 84 28.23 -8.16 -10.00
C LYS A 84 27.29 -9.15 -10.69
N ASN A 85 26.94 -8.94 -11.96
CA ASN A 85 26.19 -9.94 -12.71
C ASN A 85 27.08 -11.18 -12.89
N SER A 86 27.03 -12.06 -11.90
CA SER A 86 27.45 -13.44 -12.04
C SER A 86 26.47 -14.16 -12.95
N GLU A 87 26.93 -15.20 -13.66
CA GLU A 87 26.08 -16.14 -14.40
C GLU A 87 25.08 -16.91 -13.49
N LYS A 88 25.06 -16.64 -12.19
CA LYS A 88 24.21 -17.33 -11.21
C LYS A 88 22.85 -16.63 -11.06
N ASN A 89 21.81 -17.44 -10.99
CA ASN A 89 20.44 -17.04 -10.68
C ASN A 89 20.39 -16.29 -9.34
N ARG A 90 19.66 -15.16 -9.30
CA ARG A 90 19.56 -14.33 -8.10
C ARG A 90 18.27 -14.64 -7.36
N ILE A 91 18.36 -14.68 -6.03
CA ILE A 91 17.19 -14.71 -5.14
C ILE A 91 17.19 -13.39 -4.38
N ILE A 92 16.15 -12.58 -4.61
CA ILE A 92 16.00 -11.24 -4.05
C ILE A 92 14.85 -11.26 -3.06
N VAL A 93 15.07 -10.83 -1.82
CA VAL A 93 14.05 -10.82 -0.77
C VAL A 93 13.92 -9.40 -0.21
N PHE A 94 12.69 -8.90 -0.18
CA PHE A 94 12.30 -7.68 0.52
C PHE A 94 11.37 -8.06 1.66
N ASP A 95 11.77 -7.77 2.89
CA ASP A 95 10.94 -7.94 4.09
C ASP A 95 10.46 -6.58 4.60
N ASP A 96 9.18 -6.31 4.38
CA ASP A 96 8.47 -5.08 4.72
C ASP A 96 9.24 -3.78 4.41
N PRO A 97 9.55 -3.52 3.12
CA PRO A 97 10.52 -2.50 2.70
C PRO A 97 10.07 -1.05 2.96
N MET A 98 8.87 -0.83 3.52
CA MET A 98 8.29 0.49 3.77
C MET A 98 8.23 0.92 5.23
N ASN A 99 8.71 0.10 6.17
CA ASN A 99 8.51 0.38 7.59
C ASN A 99 9.12 1.75 7.98
N SER A 100 8.35 2.52 8.75
CA SER A 100 8.74 3.82 9.32
C SER A 100 9.01 4.93 8.28
N ASN A 101 8.39 4.86 7.11
CA ASN A 101 8.52 5.85 6.03
C ASN A 101 7.23 6.68 5.81
N ASP A 102 7.40 7.96 5.45
CA ASP A 102 6.32 8.84 4.98
C ASP A 102 5.79 8.45 3.58
N ASP A 103 4.66 9.01 3.18
CA ASP A 103 3.97 8.68 1.92
C ASP A 103 4.84 8.89 0.66
N ASN A 104 5.64 9.96 0.62
CA ASN A 104 6.53 10.24 -0.52
C ASN A 104 7.61 9.17 -0.65
N THR A 105 8.19 8.77 0.48
CA THR A 105 9.20 7.72 0.56
C THR A 105 8.60 6.35 0.18
N GLN A 106 7.40 6.04 0.67
CA GLN A 106 6.67 4.82 0.29
C GLN A 106 6.41 4.76 -1.21
N TYR A 107 6.00 5.88 -1.83
CA TYR A 107 5.78 5.96 -3.28
C TYR A 107 7.07 5.70 -4.08
N LEU A 108 8.21 6.25 -3.64
CA LEU A 108 9.50 5.97 -4.26
C LEU A 108 9.87 4.49 -4.18
N ILE A 109 9.65 3.84 -3.02
CA ILE A 109 9.89 2.40 -2.84
C ILE A 109 9.03 1.58 -3.80
N ILE A 110 7.71 1.87 -3.87
CA ILE A 110 6.78 1.23 -4.82
C ILE A 110 7.27 1.37 -6.25
N MET A 111 7.61 2.59 -6.67
CA MET A 111 8.06 2.88 -8.03
C MET A 111 9.34 2.10 -8.37
N LYS A 112 10.33 2.05 -7.46
CA LYS A 112 11.57 1.30 -7.66
C LYS A 112 11.32 -0.21 -7.75
N LEU A 113 10.44 -0.76 -6.91
CA LEU A 113 10.08 -2.18 -6.95
C LEU A 113 9.32 -2.55 -8.22
N GLN A 114 8.36 -1.73 -8.66
CA GLN A 114 7.68 -1.93 -9.95
C GLN A 114 8.67 -1.91 -11.11
N HIS A 115 9.65 -1.00 -11.08
CA HIS A 115 10.71 -0.96 -12.09
C HIS A 115 11.59 -2.21 -12.03
N LEU A 116 11.98 -2.67 -10.84
CA LEU A 116 12.74 -3.90 -10.66
C LEU A 116 11.98 -5.11 -11.23
N LEU A 117 10.72 -5.29 -10.84
CA LEU A 117 9.84 -6.37 -11.34
C LEU A 117 9.73 -6.39 -12.87
N LYS A 118 9.67 -5.21 -13.51
CA LYS A 118 9.65 -5.08 -14.98
C LYS A 118 10.97 -5.43 -15.65
N ASN A 119 12.08 -5.45 -14.93
CA ASN A 119 13.43 -5.63 -15.49
C ASN A 119 14.18 -6.83 -14.85
N LEU A 120 13.47 -7.74 -14.19
CA LEU A 120 14.04 -9.00 -13.72
C LEU A 120 14.52 -9.85 -14.90
N GLY A 121 15.65 -10.52 -14.71
CA GLY A 121 16.12 -11.57 -15.61
C GLY A 121 15.18 -12.77 -15.57
N SER A 122 15.24 -13.63 -16.60
CA SER A 122 14.33 -14.78 -16.72
C SER A 122 14.46 -15.79 -15.58
N GLU A 123 15.66 -15.90 -15.00
CA GLU A 123 15.99 -16.85 -13.93
C GLU A 123 16.02 -16.21 -12.53
N ASP A 124 15.73 -14.91 -12.42
CA ASP A 124 15.73 -14.24 -11.13
C ASP A 124 14.44 -14.56 -10.36
N GLN A 125 14.59 -14.83 -9.06
CA GLN A 125 13.47 -14.99 -8.14
C GLN A 125 13.39 -13.77 -7.23
N ILE A 126 12.17 -13.27 -7.03
CA ILE A 126 11.90 -12.16 -6.13
C ILE A 126 10.78 -12.52 -5.16
N PHE A 127 11.02 -12.24 -3.89
CA PHE A 127 10.04 -12.40 -2.80
C PHE A 127 9.85 -11.03 -2.14
N ILE A 128 8.61 -10.57 -2.06
CA ILE A 128 8.25 -9.32 -1.40
C ILE A 128 7.24 -9.66 -0.31
N LEU A 129 7.63 -9.45 0.95
CA LEU A 129 6.84 -9.70 2.13
C LEU A 129 6.37 -8.36 2.68
N THR A 130 5.11 -8.27 3.08
CA THR A 130 4.56 -7.07 3.70
C THR A 130 3.29 -7.40 4.46
N HIS A 131 3.02 -6.61 5.50
CA HIS A 131 1.74 -6.61 6.18
C HIS A 131 0.79 -5.51 5.67
N ASN A 132 1.27 -4.64 4.77
CA ASN A 132 0.53 -3.48 4.27
C ASN A 132 -0.18 -3.81 2.95
N ILE A 133 -1.51 -3.95 3.02
CA ILE A 133 -2.38 -4.26 1.86
C ILE A 133 -2.28 -3.17 0.79
N HIS A 134 -2.25 -1.89 1.18
CA HIS A 134 -2.18 -0.78 0.22
C HIS A 134 -0.89 -0.85 -0.60
N PHE A 135 0.25 -1.12 0.04
CA PHE A 135 1.51 -1.29 -0.66
C PHE A 135 1.56 -2.53 -1.52
N TYR A 136 1.04 -3.66 -1.04
CA TYR A 136 0.90 -4.84 -1.85
C TYR A 136 0.13 -4.53 -3.15
N LEU A 137 -1.05 -3.89 -3.04
CA LEU A 137 -1.90 -3.53 -4.18
C LEU A 137 -1.21 -2.57 -5.17
N ASN A 138 -0.43 -1.63 -4.66
CA ASN A 138 0.33 -0.70 -5.50
C ASN A 138 1.58 -1.35 -6.11
N CYS A 139 2.30 -2.20 -5.38
CA CYS A 139 3.49 -2.90 -5.90
C CYS A 139 3.10 -3.84 -7.05
N ARG A 140 1.94 -4.48 -6.96
CA ARG A 140 1.38 -5.36 -8.01
C ARG A 140 0.71 -4.64 -9.19
N TYR A 141 0.80 -3.31 -9.27
CA TYR A 141 0.05 -2.49 -10.23
C TYR A 141 -0.01 -3.10 -11.64
N LYS A 142 -1.25 -3.24 -12.18
CA LYS A 142 -1.58 -3.89 -13.46
C LYS A 142 -1.28 -5.40 -13.57
N TRP A 143 -1.11 -6.13 -12.46
CA TRP A 143 -0.91 -7.59 -12.54
C TRP A 143 -2.06 -8.33 -13.24
N TRP A 144 -3.32 -7.93 -13.01
CA TRP A 144 -4.49 -8.55 -13.63
C TRP A 144 -4.79 -8.03 -15.05
N ASN A 145 -4.47 -6.76 -15.32
CA ASN A 145 -4.88 -6.06 -16.54
C ASN A 145 -3.80 -6.04 -17.64
N GLY A 146 -3.03 -7.13 -17.76
CA GLY A 146 -2.20 -7.37 -18.94
C GLY A 146 -0.77 -6.83 -18.89
N SER A 147 0.09 -7.46 -18.07
CA SER A 147 1.49 -7.60 -18.50
C SER A 147 1.52 -8.65 -19.61
N LYS A 148 1.54 -8.24 -20.89
CA LYS A 148 1.65 -9.13 -22.07
C LYS A 148 2.94 -9.97 -22.15
N ARG A 149 3.74 -10.04 -21.08
CA ARG A 149 4.89 -10.94 -21.02
C ARG A 149 4.43 -12.31 -20.56
N ALA A 150 4.60 -13.31 -21.40
CA ALA A 150 4.26 -14.71 -21.15
C ALA A 150 4.99 -15.34 -19.95
N ASN A 151 6.04 -14.71 -19.42
CA ASN A 151 7.00 -15.34 -18.50
C ASN A 151 7.01 -14.76 -17.07
N TYR A 152 5.93 -14.14 -16.60
CA TYR A 152 5.83 -13.87 -15.17
C TYR A 152 5.07 -15.00 -14.49
N SER A 153 5.80 -16.01 -14.00
CA SER A 153 5.26 -16.94 -13.01
C SER A 153 5.04 -16.17 -11.71
N LYS A 154 3.83 -15.63 -11.53
CA LYS A 154 3.45 -14.84 -10.35
C LYS A 154 2.68 -15.74 -9.40
N SER A 155 2.93 -15.57 -8.12
CA SER A 155 2.12 -16.19 -7.08
C SER A 155 1.99 -15.22 -5.92
N THR A 156 0.80 -15.16 -5.34
CA THR A 156 0.57 -14.42 -4.11
C THR A 156 -0.05 -15.33 -3.08
N ILE A 157 0.51 -15.28 -1.88
CA ILE A 157 0.07 -16.02 -0.72
C ILE A 157 -0.34 -14.98 0.32
N HIS A 158 -1.61 -15.00 0.72
CA HIS A 158 -2.10 -14.20 1.83
C HIS A 158 -2.07 -15.05 3.11
N LEU A 159 -1.23 -14.64 4.06
CA LEU A 159 -1.16 -15.25 5.38
C LEU A 159 -2.10 -14.49 6.33
N TYR A 160 -2.98 -15.20 7.04
CA TYR A 160 -3.91 -14.61 7.99
C TYR A 160 -4.04 -15.44 9.26
N LYS A 161 -4.41 -14.79 10.36
CA LYS A 161 -4.62 -15.42 11.66
C LYS A 161 -6.01 -16.06 11.73
N ALA A 162 -6.07 -17.36 11.97
CA ALA A 162 -7.29 -18.11 12.21
C ALA A 162 -7.25 -18.69 13.64
N GLY A 163 -7.80 -17.93 14.59
CA GLY A 163 -7.69 -18.24 16.02
C GLY A 163 -6.24 -18.18 16.50
N GLN A 164 -5.70 -19.30 16.99
CA GLN A 164 -4.30 -19.41 17.42
C GLN A 164 -3.35 -19.92 16.33
N LYS A 165 -3.83 -20.17 15.11
CA LYS A 165 -3.03 -20.71 14.01
C LYS A 165 -2.91 -19.69 12.87
N THR A 166 -1.84 -19.81 12.09
CA THR A 166 -1.71 -19.12 10.80
C THR A 166 -2.29 -20.02 9.71
N GLN A 167 -3.18 -19.45 8.89
CA GLN A 167 -3.67 -20.06 7.66
C GLN A 167 -3.20 -19.23 6.46
N TYR A 168 -3.32 -19.81 5.27
CA TYR A 168 -2.92 -19.15 4.04
C TYR A 168 -3.91 -19.42 2.91
N ASN A 169 -4.07 -18.44 2.03
CA ASN A 169 -4.82 -18.57 0.79
C ASN A 169 -3.96 -18.15 -0.39
N PHE A 170 -4.06 -18.88 -1.51
CA PHE A 170 -3.49 -18.45 -2.78
C PHE A 170 -4.45 -17.47 -3.45
N ILE A 171 -3.92 -16.34 -3.90
CA ILE A 171 -4.68 -15.37 -4.70
C ILE A 171 -4.43 -15.67 -6.17
N SER A 172 -5.46 -16.16 -6.86
CA SER A 172 -5.38 -16.62 -8.24
C SER A 172 -6.05 -15.70 -9.26
N SER A 173 -6.96 -14.83 -8.82
CA SER A 173 -7.69 -13.88 -9.68
C SER A 173 -7.89 -12.52 -9.00
N SER A 174 -8.37 -11.53 -9.77
CA SER A 174 -8.71 -10.20 -9.27
C SER A 174 -9.83 -10.20 -8.23
N GLU A 175 -10.77 -11.12 -8.37
CA GLU A 175 -11.97 -11.23 -7.52
C GLU A 175 -11.60 -11.72 -6.11
N ASP A 176 -10.61 -12.61 -6.04
CA ASP A 176 -10.04 -13.22 -4.82
C ASP A 176 -8.92 -12.38 -4.18
N ASP A 177 -8.59 -11.23 -4.78
CA ASP A 177 -7.47 -10.41 -4.32
C ASP A 177 -7.77 -9.69 -2.99
N LEU A 178 -6.72 -9.13 -2.38
CA LEU A 178 -6.88 -8.28 -1.21
C LEU A 178 -7.58 -6.97 -1.58
N HIS A 179 -8.38 -6.49 -0.66
CA HIS A 179 -9.22 -5.32 -0.85
C HIS A 179 -8.86 -4.25 0.16
N THR A 180 -8.89 -2.99 -0.26
CA THR A 180 -8.75 -1.87 0.69
C THR A 180 -9.90 -1.91 1.68
N SER A 181 -9.67 -1.35 2.88
CA SER A 181 -10.69 -1.22 3.92
C SER A 181 -12.00 -0.62 3.39
N TYR A 182 -11.91 0.34 2.45
CA TYR A 182 -13.07 0.93 1.80
C TYR A 182 -13.85 -0.07 0.93
N SER A 183 -13.16 -0.78 0.02
CA SER A 183 -13.82 -1.79 -0.82
C SER A 183 -14.39 -2.97 -0.02
N LEU A 184 -13.80 -3.30 1.14
CA LEU A 184 -14.37 -4.29 2.06
C LEU A 184 -15.69 -3.84 2.69
N LEU A 185 -15.93 -2.54 2.87
CA LEU A 185 -17.23 -2.04 3.34
C LEU A 185 -18.34 -2.36 2.34
N TRP A 186 -18.08 -2.14 1.04
CA TRP A 186 -19.02 -2.47 -0.02
C TRP A 186 -19.27 -3.98 -0.12
N LYS A 187 -18.21 -4.82 -0.06
CA LYS A 187 -18.37 -6.28 0.01
C LYS A 187 -19.20 -6.71 1.21
N LYS A 188 -18.96 -6.12 2.39
CA LYS A 188 -19.75 -6.37 3.60
C LYS A 188 -21.21 -5.98 3.42
N LEU A 189 -21.48 -4.83 2.82
CA LEU A 189 -22.84 -4.37 2.55
C LEU A 189 -23.59 -5.34 1.62
N LYS A 190 -22.96 -5.79 0.53
CA LYS A 190 -23.54 -6.80 -0.38
C LYS A 190 -23.84 -8.12 0.32
N TRP A 191 -22.92 -8.57 1.16
CA TRP A 191 -23.11 -9.81 1.92
C TRP A 191 -24.31 -9.68 2.86
N LEU A 192 -24.46 -8.56 3.58
CA LEU A 192 -25.60 -8.32 4.46
C LEU A 192 -26.93 -8.26 3.71
N TYR A 193 -26.95 -7.55 2.57
CA TYR A 193 -28.10 -7.50 1.67
C TYR A 193 -28.51 -8.91 1.21
N SER A 194 -27.56 -9.72 0.73
CA SER A 194 -27.82 -11.11 0.27
C SER A 194 -28.30 -12.06 1.38
N ARG A 195 -28.14 -11.67 2.64
CA ARG A 195 -28.55 -12.45 3.82
C ARG A 195 -29.83 -11.94 4.45
N HIS A 196 -30.48 -10.93 3.85
CA HIS A 196 -31.67 -10.26 4.39
C HIS A 196 -31.43 -9.76 5.82
N LYS A 197 -30.38 -8.95 5.97
CA LYS A 197 -29.92 -8.41 7.27
C LYS A 197 -29.91 -6.86 7.31
N PRO A 198 -31.06 -6.20 7.09
CA PRO A 198 -31.17 -4.74 7.07
C PRO A 198 -30.71 -4.08 8.37
N GLU A 199 -30.87 -4.75 9.52
CA GLU A 199 -30.49 -4.27 10.85
C GLU A 199 -28.97 -4.00 10.98
N TYR A 200 -28.14 -4.64 10.14
CA TYR A 200 -26.69 -4.49 10.17
C TYR A 200 -26.12 -3.66 9.01
N MET A 201 -26.95 -3.23 8.05
CA MET A 201 -26.51 -2.52 6.84
C MET A 201 -26.13 -1.05 7.08
N LEU A 202 -26.71 -0.40 8.08
CA LEU A 202 -26.50 1.03 8.32
C LEU A 202 -25.06 1.39 8.68
N ASN A 203 -24.38 0.55 9.47
CA ASN A 203 -23.00 0.81 9.89
C ASN A 203 -21.99 0.77 8.73
N PRO A 204 -21.95 -0.25 7.85
CA PRO A 204 -21.09 -0.20 6.67
C PRO A 204 -21.45 0.96 5.74
N ILE A 205 -22.73 1.31 5.58
CA ILE A 205 -23.16 2.47 4.77
C ILE A 205 -22.62 3.77 5.35
N ARG A 206 -22.80 4.03 6.65
CA ARG A 206 -22.25 5.22 7.31
C ARG A 206 -20.75 5.36 7.03
N ARG A 207 -19.99 4.28 7.22
CA ARG A 207 -18.54 4.28 6.95
C ARG A 207 -18.22 4.52 5.47
N ILE A 208 -19.02 4.00 4.54
CA ILE A 208 -18.87 4.28 3.10
C ILE A 208 -19.05 5.77 2.82
N LEU A 209 -20.11 6.37 3.36
CA LEU A 209 -20.43 7.78 3.16
C LEU A 209 -19.39 8.70 3.81
N GLU A 210 -19.00 8.43 5.06
CA GLU A 210 -17.94 9.18 5.76
C GLU A 210 -16.61 9.15 5.00
N ASN A 211 -16.22 7.98 4.49
CA ASN A 211 -14.99 7.87 3.71
C ASN A 211 -15.11 8.64 2.39
N PHE A 212 -16.27 8.61 1.73
CA PHE A 212 -16.50 9.33 0.49
C PHE A 212 -16.47 10.86 0.70
N ILE A 213 -17.17 11.36 1.72
CA ILE A 213 -17.20 12.79 2.08
C ILE A 213 -15.78 13.28 2.38
N ASN A 214 -15.07 12.58 3.27
CA ASN A 214 -13.71 12.96 3.68
C ASN A 214 -12.72 12.92 2.50
N PHE A 215 -12.79 11.88 1.66
CA PHE A 215 -11.88 11.74 0.53
C PHE A 215 -12.08 12.83 -0.54
N ASN A 216 -13.32 13.26 -0.74
CA ASN A 216 -13.65 14.32 -1.70
C ASN A 216 -13.67 15.72 -1.08
N ASN A 217 -13.29 15.85 0.20
CA ASN A 217 -13.29 17.11 0.96
C ASN A 217 -14.65 17.85 0.87
N LEU A 218 -15.74 17.09 1.02
CA LEU A 218 -17.10 17.61 1.03
C LEU A 218 -17.52 17.98 2.45
N SER A 219 -18.44 18.94 2.58
CA SER A 219 -19.13 19.19 3.85
C SER A 219 -20.23 18.14 4.04
N SER A 220 -20.28 17.48 5.20
CA SER A 220 -21.40 16.59 5.54
C SER A 220 -22.75 17.31 5.46
N GLU A 221 -22.81 18.55 5.92
CA GLU A 221 -24.04 19.37 5.89
C GLU A 221 -24.51 19.62 4.46
N GLU A 222 -23.59 19.93 3.54
CA GLU A 222 -23.91 20.12 2.12
C GLU A 222 -24.28 18.79 1.44
N PHE A 223 -23.60 17.71 1.81
CA PHE A 223 -23.80 16.38 1.24
C PHE A 223 -25.19 15.81 1.54
N TYR A 224 -25.72 16.08 2.73
CA TYR A 224 -27.05 15.63 3.16
C TYR A 224 -28.15 16.70 3.03
N LYS A 225 -27.87 17.87 2.43
CA LYS A 225 -28.80 19.02 2.40
C LYS A 225 -30.20 18.67 1.85
N ASP A 226 -30.25 17.81 0.85
CA ASP A 226 -31.48 17.39 0.17
C ASP A 226 -32.05 16.09 0.78
N ASN A 227 -31.36 15.50 1.77
CA ASN A 227 -31.68 14.19 2.33
C ASN A 227 -31.35 14.08 3.84
N LEU A 228 -31.89 15.01 4.64
CA LEU A 228 -31.69 15.07 6.10
C LEU A 228 -32.19 13.81 6.83
N GLU A 229 -33.20 13.12 6.28
CA GLU A 229 -33.69 11.87 6.83
C GLU A 229 -32.65 10.75 6.70
N ALA A 230 -31.94 10.70 5.57
CA ALA A 230 -30.85 9.74 5.39
C ALA A 230 -29.68 10.01 6.33
N GLU A 231 -29.36 11.27 6.60
CA GLU A 231 -28.33 11.63 7.59
C GLU A 231 -28.66 11.03 8.96
N LYS A 232 -29.90 11.23 9.43
CA LYS A 232 -30.36 10.66 10.71
C LYS A 232 -30.35 9.13 10.69
N LEU A 233 -30.85 8.54 9.60
CA LEU A 233 -30.89 7.08 9.43
C LEU A 233 -29.49 6.46 9.55
N PHE A 234 -28.49 6.99 8.85
CA PHE A 234 -27.16 6.38 8.84
C PHE A 234 -26.30 6.80 10.03
N ASN A 235 -26.44 8.01 10.57
CA ASN A 235 -25.61 8.49 11.68
C ASN A 235 -26.15 8.07 13.06
N VAL A 236 -27.46 8.17 13.29
CA VAL A 236 -28.05 7.91 14.62
C VAL A 236 -28.35 6.41 14.79
N ASN A 237 -29.01 5.80 13.81
CA ASN A 237 -29.44 4.39 13.92
C ASN A 237 -28.30 3.39 13.67
N SER A 238 -27.09 3.85 13.31
CA SER A 238 -25.91 2.98 13.28
C SER A 238 -25.16 2.91 14.63
N HIS A 239 -25.49 3.79 15.58
CA HIS A 239 -24.93 3.81 16.94
C HIS A 239 -25.87 3.16 17.98
N SER A 240 -27.15 2.98 17.65
CA SER A 240 -28.16 2.33 18.51
C SER A 240 -27.98 0.83 18.70
N ALA A 241 -26.90 0.22 18.16
CA ALA A 241 -26.53 -1.17 18.44
C ALA A 241 -26.26 -1.47 19.93
N PHE A 242 -26.23 -0.45 20.79
CA PHE A 242 -26.11 -0.58 22.25
C PHE A 242 -27.46 -0.70 22.99
N ASP A 243 -28.60 -0.36 22.37
CA ASP A 243 -29.92 -0.48 22.99
C ASP A 243 -30.53 -1.85 22.69
N PHE A 244 -29.97 -2.86 23.36
CA PHE A 244 -30.23 -4.29 23.16
C PHE A 244 -31.57 -4.80 23.76
N GLU A 245 -32.57 -3.94 23.97
CA GLU A 245 -33.86 -4.35 24.59
C GLU A 245 -35.00 -4.65 23.60
N SER A 246 -34.79 -4.46 22.30
CA SER A 246 -35.84 -4.65 21.30
C SER A 246 -35.50 -5.75 20.29
N PHE A 247 -35.56 -7.01 20.73
CA PHE A 247 -35.42 -8.17 19.84
C PHE A 247 -36.64 -8.44 18.95
N SER A 248 -37.66 -7.57 19.00
CA SER A 248 -38.94 -7.72 18.28
C SER A 248 -39.33 -6.52 17.41
N SER A 249 -38.51 -5.46 17.36
CA SER A 249 -38.80 -4.28 16.56
C SER A 249 -37.62 -4.03 15.64
N ASP A 250 -37.89 -4.05 14.35
CA ASP A 250 -37.00 -3.62 13.28
C ASP A 250 -36.37 -2.26 13.65
N PRO A 251 -35.08 -2.18 14.02
CA PRO A 251 -34.49 -0.99 14.64
C PRO A 251 -34.39 0.20 13.68
N ASN A 252 -34.66 -0.01 12.38
CA ASN A 252 -34.72 1.05 11.38
C ASN A 252 -36.02 1.04 10.55
N GLY A 253 -36.83 -0.02 10.63
CA GLY A 253 -38.16 -0.11 10.00
C GLY A 253 -38.11 -0.10 8.46
N LYS A 254 -36.96 -0.41 7.86
CA LYS A 254 -36.72 -0.36 6.42
C LYS A 254 -36.17 -1.67 5.91
N SER A 255 -36.71 -2.13 4.78
CA SER A 255 -36.18 -3.25 4.03
C SER A 255 -34.79 -2.95 3.45
N GLU A 256 -34.07 -4.00 3.12
CA GLU A 256 -32.78 -3.93 2.45
C GLU A 256 -32.82 -3.16 1.13
N ASP A 257 -33.92 -3.26 0.37
CA ASP A 257 -34.13 -2.56 -0.89
C ASP A 257 -34.31 -1.06 -0.66
N GLU A 258 -35.16 -0.67 0.30
CA GLU A 258 -35.36 0.73 0.68
C GLU A 258 -34.05 1.37 1.17
N ILE A 259 -33.26 0.65 1.96
CA ILE A 259 -31.95 1.13 2.45
C ILE A 259 -30.99 1.39 1.28
N ILE A 260 -30.93 0.49 0.30
CA ILE A 260 -30.05 0.64 -0.87
C ILE A 260 -30.54 1.72 -1.81
N GLU A 261 -31.85 1.89 -1.97
CA GLU A 261 -32.44 2.97 -2.76
C GLU A 261 -32.11 4.34 -2.16
N ILE A 262 -32.25 4.50 -0.84
CA ILE A 262 -31.82 5.72 -0.13
C ILE A 262 -30.33 6.00 -0.38
N LEU A 263 -29.49 4.97 -0.25
CA LEU A 263 -28.05 5.11 -0.50
C LEU A 263 -27.76 5.54 -1.95
N LYS A 264 -28.44 4.94 -2.93
CA LYS A 264 -28.29 5.27 -4.35
C LYS A 264 -28.67 6.73 -4.60
N ASN A 265 -29.81 7.17 -4.06
CA ASN A 265 -30.30 8.54 -4.24
C ASN A 265 -29.33 9.57 -3.67
N ILE A 266 -28.74 9.32 -2.50
CA ILE A 266 -27.71 10.22 -1.93
C ILE A 266 -26.51 10.41 -2.89
N PHE A 267 -26.05 9.34 -3.53
CA PHE A 267 -24.98 9.45 -4.52
C PHE A 267 -25.45 10.17 -5.80
N ILE A 268 -26.70 9.98 -6.23
CA ILE A 268 -27.27 10.71 -7.38
C ILE A 268 -27.36 12.21 -7.08
N ASP A 269 -27.92 12.59 -5.94
CA ASP A 269 -28.11 13.98 -5.51
C ASP A 269 -26.77 14.73 -5.44
N ASN A 270 -25.68 14.01 -5.18
CA ASN A 270 -24.32 14.52 -5.12
C ASN A 270 -23.50 14.31 -6.41
N ASN A 271 -24.14 14.05 -7.55
CA ASN A 271 -23.50 13.81 -8.86
C ASN A 271 -22.44 12.69 -8.86
N ALA A 272 -22.63 11.68 -8.01
CA ALA A 272 -21.71 10.58 -7.76
C ALA A 272 -22.33 9.21 -8.06
N GLU A 273 -23.38 9.13 -8.89
CA GLU A 273 -24.07 7.88 -9.26
C GLU A 273 -23.11 6.80 -9.77
N ASN A 274 -22.15 7.16 -10.62
CA ASN A 274 -21.17 6.21 -11.14
C ASN A 274 -20.33 5.55 -10.04
N HIS A 275 -20.08 6.24 -8.93
CA HIS A 275 -19.39 5.66 -7.78
C HIS A 275 -20.23 4.56 -7.13
N PHE A 276 -21.53 4.77 -6.99
CA PHE A 276 -22.45 3.73 -6.53
C PHE A 276 -22.49 2.55 -7.50
N ILE A 277 -22.70 2.78 -8.80
CA ILE A 277 -22.78 1.73 -9.83
C ILE A 277 -21.54 0.85 -9.82
N VAL A 278 -20.35 1.45 -9.85
CA VAL A 278 -19.08 0.69 -9.90
C VAL A 278 -18.86 -0.17 -8.67
N ASN A 279 -19.35 0.24 -7.50
CA ASN A 279 -19.13 -0.49 -6.26
C ASN A 279 -20.27 -1.44 -5.90
N TRP A 280 -21.52 -1.13 -6.25
CA TRP A 280 -22.71 -1.89 -5.90
C TRP A 280 -23.14 -2.87 -6.99
N GLU A 281 -23.19 -2.44 -8.26
CA GLU A 281 -23.78 -3.21 -9.36
C GLU A 281 -22.78 -4.16 -10.06
N LYS A 282 -21.47 -3.98 -9.83
CA LYS A 282 -20.41 -4.90 -10.27
C LYS A 282 -20.13 -6.01 -9.27
#